data_AF-A0A833ZTW6-F1
#
_entry.id   AF-A0A833ZTW6-F1
#
_cell.length_a   1.000
_cell.length_b   1.000
_cell.length_c   1.000
_cell.angle_alpha   90.00
_cell.angle_beta   90.00
_cell.angle_gamma   90.00
#
_symmetry.space_group_name_H-M   'P 1'
#
loop_
_entity.id
_entity.type
_entity.pdbx_description
1 polymer ?
#
loop_
_entity_poly.entity_id
_entity_poly.type
_entity_poly.pdbx_seq_one_letter_code
_entity_poly.pdbx_strand_id
1 'polypeptide(L)'
;MQRPNPKQKEQALGAIRTLRSERTPLPRKRQLMRSLFGDYRAQMGAEWREVLRDLRTAARSAQVQPVGEATRKKSGRVCRPRPARATKATSDTPEEEFRFNFF
;
A
#
# COMPACT_ATOMS: atom_id res chain seq x y z
N MET A 1 21.68 13.77 17.15
CA MET A 1 20.80 14.43 16.16
C MET A 1 21.28 15.86 15.96
N GLN A 2 22.08 16.13 14.91
CA GLN A 2 22.50 17.50 14.58
C GLN A 2 21.30 18.32 14.08
N ARG A 3 21.22 19.59 14.49
CA ARG A 3 20.19 20.51 14.00
C ARG A 3 20.54 20.92 12.57
N PRO A 4 19.60 20.85 11.61
CA PRO A 4 19.87 21.21 10.23
C PRO A 4 20.17 22.71 10.11
N ASN A 5 21.06 23.04 9.18
CA ASN A 5 21.43 24.42 8.87
C ASN A 5 20.20 25.18 8.35
N PRO A 6 19.97 26.46 8.71
CA PRO A 6 18.86 27.26 8.19
C PRO A 6 18.74 27.23 6.66
N LYS A 7 19.86 27.19 5.92
CA LYS A 7 19.87 27.08 4.45
C LYS A 7 19.26 25.76 3.95
N GLN A 8 19.57 24.67 4.63
CA GLN A 8 19.01 23.34 4.29
C GLN A 8 17.50 23.32 4.54
N LYS A 9 17.04 24.00 5.60
CA LYS A 9 15.61 24.11 5.91
C LYS A 9 14.86 24.84 4.80
N GLU A 10 15.38 25.96 4.33
CA GLU A 10 14.76 26.73 3.24
C GLU A 10 14.71 25.93 1.93
N GLN A 11 15.81 25.28 1.56
CA GLN A 11 15.88 24.40 0.39
C GLN A 11 14.86 23.25 0.49
N ALA A 12 14.73 22.63 1.66
CA ALA A 12 13.74 21.57 1.89
C ALA A 12 12.30 22.09 1.74
N LEU A 13 11.99 23.27 2.26
CA LEU A 13 10.66 23.88 2.11
C LEU A 13 10.33 24.18 0.64
N GLY A 14 11.30 24.69 -0.13
CA GLY A 14 11.16 24.92 -1.57
C GLY A 14 10.94 23.62 -2.36
N ALA A 15 11.69 22.57 -2.03
CA ALA A 15 11.51 21.24 -2.60
C ALA A 15 10.11 20.69 -2.31
N ILE A 16 9.64 20.79 -1.06
CA ILE A 16 8.31 20.33 -0.66
C ILE A 16 7.20 21.09 -1.42
N ARG A 17 7.30 22.42 -1.53
CA ARG A 17 6.35 23.22 -2.31
C ARG A 17 6.30 22.76 -3.77
N THR A 18 7.46 22.50 -4.37
CA THR A 18 7.56 22.00 -5.74
C THR A 18 6.90 20.64 -5.88
N LEU A 19 7.17 19.70 -4.97
CA LEU A 19 6.58 18.35 -5.03
C LEU A 19 5.08 18.33 -4.84
N ARG A 20 4.55 19.21 -3.98
CA ARG A 20 3.10 19.34 -3.71
C ARG A 20 2.34 20.08 -4.80
N SER A 21 3.01 20.93 -5.58
CA SER A 21 2.36 21.71 -6.63
C SER A 21 1.82 20.81 -7.74
N GLU A 22 0.54 20.92 -8.06
CA GLU A 22 -0.09 20.23 -9.20
C GLU A 22 0.41 20.75 -10.55
N ARG A 23 0.77 22.04 -10.60
CA ARG A 23 1.27 22.72 -11.81
C ARG A 23 2.65 22.23 -12.25
N THR A 24 3.42 21.61 -11.34
CA THR A 24 4.73 21.08 -11.72
C THR A 24 4.61 19.70 -12.37
N PRO A 25 5.18 19.52 -13.58
CA PRO A 25 5.04 18.28 -14.32
C PRO A 25 5.80 17.15 -13.63
N LEU A 26 5.27 15.93 -13.75
CA LEU A 26 5.81 14.70 -13.16
C LEU A 26 7.32 14.48 -13.41
N PRO A 27 7.86 14.69 -14.63
CA PRO A 27 9.29 14.55 -14.89
C PRO A 27 10.15 15.46 -14.01
N ARG A 28 9.72 16.70 -13.78
CA ARG A 28 10.45 17.67 -12.95
C ARG A 28 10.45 17.27 -11.48
N LYS A 29 9.32 16.74 -10.98
CA LYS A 29 9.25 16.17 -9.62
C LYS A 29 10.22 15.01 -9.45
N ARG A 30 10.32 14.11 -10.44
CA ARG A 30 11.25 12.97 -10.42
C ARG A 30 12.71 13.43 -10.43
N GLN A 31 13.05 14.41 -11.27
CA GLN A 31 14.40 14.96 -11.34
C GLN A 31 14.84 15.55 -9.99
N LEU A 32 13.96 16.34 -9.37
CA LEU A 32 14.22 16.94 -8.06
C LEU A 32 14.43 15.86 -6.99
N MET A 33 13.55 14.85 -6.94
CA MET A 33 13.70 13.73 -5.99
C MET A 33 15.00 12.96 -6.21
N ARG A 34 15.40 12.70 -7.46
CA ARG A 34 16.65 11.98 -7.77
C ARG A 34 17.88 12.79 -7.41
N SER A 35 17.86 14.11 -7.60
CA SER A 35 18.97 14.99 -7.21
C SER A 35 19.15 15.09 -5.69
N LEU A 36 18.06 15.07 -4.92
CA LEU A 36 18.12 15.22 -3.46
C LEU A 36 18.37 13.88 -2.74
N PHE A 37 17.78 12.79 -3.25
CA PHE A 37 17.74 11.50 -2.56
C PHE A 37 18.39 10.35 -3.35
N GLY A 38 18.95 10.62 -4.53
CA GLY A 38 19.50 9.57 -5.40
C GLY A 38 18.42 8.62 -5.93
N ASP A 39 18.72 7.33 -5.95
CA ASP A 39 17.87 6.30 -6.58
C ASP A 39 16.72 5.84 -5.65
N TYR A 40 15.99 6.80 -5.10
CA TYR A 40 14.92 6.61 -4.11
C TYR A 40 13.81 5.65 -4.55
N ARG A 41 13.54 5.52 -5.86
CA ARG A 41 12.56 4.56 -6.38
C ARG A 41 12.97 3.12 -6.13
N ALA A 42 14.27 2.83 -6.22
CA ALA A 42 14.80 1.50 -5.95
C ALA A 42 14.70 1.18 -4.44
N GLN A 43 15.00 2.17 -3.59
CA GLN A 43 14.83 2.04 -2.13
C GLN A 43 13.37 1.79 -1.74
N MET A 44 12.43 2.61 -2.21
CA MET A 44 10.99 2.41 -1.98
C MET A 44 10.53 1.03 -2.47
N GLY A 45 11.00 0.58 -3.63
CA GLY A 45 10.68 -0.75 -4.15
C GLY A 45 11.30 -1.89 -3.34
N ALA A 46 12.44 -1.69 -2.70
CA ALA A 46 13.01 -2.65 -1.77
C ALA A 46 12.20 -2.72 -0.48
N GLU A 47 11.92 -1.57 0.15
CA GLU A 47 11.12 -1.48 1.38
C GLU A 47 9.72 -2.08 1.19
N TRP A 48 9.06 -1.78 0.07
CA TRP A 48 7.74 -2.32 -0.22
C TRP A 48 7.74 -3.84 -0.39
N ARG A 49 8.83 -4.41 -0.94
CA ARG A 49 9.00 -5.87 -1.05
C ARG A 49 9.23 -6.52 0.31
N GLU A 50 9.99 -5.88 1.19
CA GLU A 50 10.18 -6.36 2.57
C GLU A 50 8.85 -6.38 3.33
N VAL A 51 8.08 -5.29 3.28
CA VAL A 51 6.73 -5.25 3.90
C VAL A 51 5.81 -6.35 3.37
N LEU A 52 5.86 -6.61 2.06
CA LEU A 52 5.11 -7.71 1.44
C LEU A 52 5.55 -9.10 1.94
N ARG A 53 6.85 -9.30 2.14
CA ARG A 53 7.39 -10.55 2.68
C ARG A 53 6.94 -10.76 4.12
N ASP A 54 6.98 -9.71 4.93
CA ASP A 54 6.52 -9.75 6.32
C ASP A 54 5.04 -10.08 6.40
N LEU A 55 4.21 -9.43 5.57
CA LEU A 55 2.77 -9.69 5.52
C LEU A 55 2.47 -11.13 5.08
N ARG A 56 3.17 -11.66 4.08
CA ARG A 56 3.04 -13.07 3.67
C ARG A 56 3.47 -14.04 4.76
N THR A 57 4.53 -13.71 5.48
CA THR A 57 5.03 -14.52 6.60
C THR A 57 4.03 -14.55 7.74
N ALA A 58 3.46 -13.40 8.11
CA ALA A 58 2.40 -13.29 9.11
C ALA A 58 1.12 -14.05 8.68
N ALA A 59 0.73 -13.98 7.41
CA ALA A 59 -0.40 -14.73 6.90
C ALA A 59 -0.17 -16.24 6.96
N ARG A 60 1.05 -16.71 6.71
CA ARG A 60 1.43 -18.13 6.81
C ARG A 60 1.48 -18.61 8.25
N SER A 61 2.02 -17.82 9.18
CA SER A 61 2.04 -18.21 10.59
C SER A 61 0.64 -18.24 11.22
N ALA A 62 -0.28 -17.44 10.69
CA ALA A 62 -1.69 -17.46 11.08
C ALA A 62 -2.52 -18.57 10.39
N GLN A 63 -1.94 -19.39 9.49
CA GLN A 63 -2.69 -20.49 8.87
C GLN A 63 -3.09 -21.53 9.92
N VAL A 64 -4.41 -21.63 10.16
CA VAL A 64 -5.01 -22.66 10.99
C VAL A 64 -5.20 -23.92 10.16
N GLN A 65 -4.56 -25.02 10.55
CA GLN A 65 -4.83 -26.32 9.95
C GLN A 65 -6.19 -26.85 10.43
N PRO A 66 -7.03 -27.40 9.53
CA PRO A 66 -8.26 -28.04 9.94
C PRO A 66 -7.94 -29.26 10.81
N VAL A 67 -8.45 -29.23 12.04
CA VAL A 67 -8.34 -30.35 12.97
C VAL A 67 -9.14 -31.54 12.42
N GLY A 68 -8.49 -32.71 12.32
CA GLY A 68 -9.10 -33.93 11.78
C GLY A 68 -10.42 -34.28 12.47
N GLU A 69 -11.35 -34.84 11.70
CA GLU A 69 -12.73 -35.07 12.16
C GLU A 69 -12.83 -35.99 13.39
N ALA A 70 -11.86 -36.90 13.58
CA ALA A 70 -11.79 -37.79 14.74
C ALA A 70 -11.66 -37.04 16.08
N THR A 71 -10.94 -35.92 16.09
CA THR A 71 -10.78 -35.04 17.26
C THR A 71 -11.96 -34.07 17.46
N ARG A 72 -12.75 -33.79 16.41
CA ARG A 72 -13.87 -32.84 16.42
C ARG A 72 -15.12 -33.36 17.16
N LYS A 73 -15.31 -34.68 17.23
CA LYS A 73 -16.54 -35.27 17.82
C LYS A 73 -16.68 -35.12 19.33
N LYS A 74 -15.60 -34.79 20.06
CA LYS A 74 -15.63 -34.67 21.54
C LYS A 74 -15.78 -33.23 22.07
N SER A 75 -15.60 -32.21 21.23
CA SER A 75 -15.64 -30.79 21.62
C SER A 75 -16.65 -30.00 20.80
N GLY A 76 -17.93 -30.38 20.86
CA GLY A 76 -19.00 -29.73 20.11
C GLY A 76 -19.43 -28.39 20.71
N ARG A 77 -18.66 -27.30 20.52
CA ARG A 77 -19.26 -25.95 20.50
C ARG A 77 -19.51 -25.57 19.05
N VAL A 78 -20.79 -25.63 18.67
CA VAL A 78 -21.26 -25.28 17.33
C VAL A 78 -21.19 -23.75 17.17
N CYS A 79 -20.13 -23.26 16.53
CA CYS A 79 -20.11 -21.89 16.02
C CYS A 79 -21.05 -21.83 14.81
N ARG A 80 -22.29 -21.37 15.02
CA ARG A 80 -23.22 -21.11 13.92
C ARG A 80 -22.79 -19.82 13.20
N PRO A 81 -22.48 -19.84 11.89
CA PRO A 81 -22.33 -18.59 11.15
C PRO A 81 -23.68 -17.87 11.14
N ARG A 82 -23.70 -16.58 11.48
CA ARG A 82 -24.89 -15.75 11.26
C ARG A 82 -25.14 -15.70 9.75
N PRO A 83 -26.38 -15.89 9.26
CA PRO A 83 -26.68 -15.66 7.86
C PRO A 83 -26.32 -14.21 7.53
N ALA A 84 -25.45 -14.03 6.53
CA ALA A 84 -25.12 -12.71 6.01
C ALA A 84 -26.43 -12.09 5.51
N ARG A 85 -26.79 -10.95 6.08
CA ARG A 85 -27.90 -10.13 5.59
C ARG A 85 -27.57 -9.80 4.14
N ALA A 86 -28.37 -10.32 3.21
CA ALA A 86 -28.20 -10.11 1.79
C ALA A 86 -28.13 -8.60 1.47
N THR A 87 -26.93 -8.08 1.25
CA THR A 87 -26.73 -6.84 0.52
C THR A 87 -26.89 -7.19 -0.94
N LYS A 88 -28.01 -6.74 -1.53
CA LYS A 88 -28.25 -6.82 -2.97
C LYS A 88 -27.03 -6.24 -3.70
N ALA A 89 -26.38 -7.07 -4.50
CA ALA A 89 -25.44 -6.62 -5.50
C ALA A 89 -26.25 -5.93 -6.60
N THR A 90 -26.32 -4.60 -6.58
CA THR A 90 -26.61 -3.84 -7.79
C THR A 90 -25.29 -3.70 -8.53
N SER A 91 -25.14 -4.55 -9.55
CA SER A 91 -24.07 -4.46 -10.54
C SER A 91 -24.53 -3.45 -11.58
N ASP A 92 -24.16 -2.19 -11.40
CA ASP A 92 -24.21 -1.18 -12.46
C ASP A 92 -22.89 -0.41 -12.37
N THR A 93 -21.83 -1.00 -12.93
CA THR A 93 -20.61 -0.27 -13.27
C THR A 93 -20.62 -0.16 -14.79
N PRO A 94 -20.76 1.04 -15.37
CA PRO A 94 -20.54 1.19 -16.80
C PRO A 94 -19.08 0.82 -17.08
N GLU A 95 -18.91 -0.04 -18.08
CA GLU A 95 -17.61 -0.47 -18.62
C GLU A 95 -16.97 0.72 -19.34
N GLU A 96 -16.59 1.75 -18.59
CA GLU A 96 -15.75 2.82 -19.09
C GLU A 96 -14.33 2.28 -19.16
N GLU A 97 -14.00 1.70 -20.31
CA GLU A 97 -12.63 1.39 -20.71
C GLU A 97 -11.77 2.65 -20.52
N PHE A 98 -10.99 2.65 -19.45
CA PHE A 98 -10.03 3.71 -19.18
C PHE A 98 -8.96 3.70 -20.28
N ARG A 99 -9.12 4.58 -21.27
CA ARG A 99 -8.15 4.79 -22.35
C ARG A 99 -7.26 5.97 -21.98
N PHE A 100 -5.94 5.73 -21.97
CA PHE A 100 -4.98 6.81 -21.92
C PHE A 100 -4.99 7.57 -23.26
N ASN A 101 -5.52 8.79 -23.27
CA ASN A 101 -5.30 9.71 -24.39
C ASN A 101 -3.89 10.30 -24.28
N PHE A 102 -3.02 9.90 -25.20
CA PHE A 102 -1.66 10.41 -25.36
C PHE A 102 -1.55 11.53 -26.41
N PHE A 103 -2.67 12.21 -26.71
CA PHE A 103 -2.71 13.37 -27.61
C PHE A 103 -2.96 14.65 -26.83
#